data_AF-A0AAD2FT08-F1
#
_entry.id   AF-A0AAD2FT08-F1
#
_cell.length_a   1.000
_cell.length_b   1.000
_cell.length_c   1.000
_cell.angle_alpha   90.00
_cell.angle_beta   90.00
_cell.angle_gamma   90.00
#
_symmetry.space_group_name_H-M   'P 1'
#
loop_
_entity.id
_entity.type
_entity.pdbx_description
1 polymer ?
#
loop_
_entity_poly.entity_id
_entity_poly.type
_entity_poly.pdbx_seq_one_letter_code
_entity_poly.pdbx_strand_id
1 'polypeptide(L)'
;MSQSTAYHSMRDKNGEMSEFHTWSSEQLGLFFRNKGLGEYSDLLRKHKITGQLAPLLEDSDLKEIGIYVVGDRLMFKRHLKELSRRDRFNSRMEILWNGEEQVFFSNVDRSFFTCWGMCPVDPSTYSLRTNHLRVKKVQPVRCGPVRLWCCGTYHHSNNIDLSKVDDVDVYGIPAPCVQRSCCCARGKDRIDIESRFENGGEKISLILEQGKGDEVAAMILNQVEESQQMDRGTSF
;
A
#
# COMPACT_ATOMS: atom_id res chain seq x y z
N MET A 1 -22.73 -8.69 -17.11
CA MET A 1 -21.69 -8.11 -16.23
C MET A 1 -20.49 -9.05 -16.25
N SER A 2 -19.51 -8.76 -17.13
CA SER A 2 -18.32 -9.59 -17.35
C SER A 2 -17.13 -8.64 -17.53
N GLN A 3 -16.56 -8.19 -16.42
CA GLN A 3 -15.28 -7.48 -16.37
C GLN A 3 -14.62 -7.81 -15.03
N SER A 4 -13.95 -8.97 -14.92
CA SER A 4 -13.11 -9.26 -13.74
C SER A 4 -12.08 -10.39 -13.91
N THR A 5 -11.97 -11.05 -15.07
CA THR A 5 -11.05 -12.19 -15.23
C THR A 5 -9.66 -11.80 -15.75
N ALA A 6 -9.54 -10.70 -16.51
CA ALA A 6 -8.26 -10.27 -17.07
C ALA A 6 -7.30 -9.63 -16.04
N TYR A 7 -7.82 -8.91 -15.04
CA TYR A 7 -6.99 -8.29 -14.00
C TYR A 7 -6.41 -9.32 -13.01
N HIS A 8 -7.09 -10.44 -12.79
CA HIS A 8 -6.62 -11.49 -11.91
C HIS A 8 -5.46 -12.28 -12.52
N SER A 9 -5.49 -12.53 -13.84
CA SER A 9 -4.46 -13.31 -14.56
C SER A 9 -3.09 -12.62 -14.61
N MET A 10 -3.02 -11.28 -14.52
CA MET A 10 -1.74 -10.58 -14.39
C MET A 10 -1.17 -10.62 -12.97
N ARG A 11 -2.00 -10.81 -11.94
CA ARG A 11 -1.57 -10.81 -10.54
C ARG A 11 -0.87 -12.12 -10.15
N ASP A 12 -1.37 -13.25 -10.66
CA ASP A 12 -0.87 -14.57 -10.26
C ASP A 12 0.50 -14.94 -10.87
N LYS A 13 0.85 -14.42 -12.05
CA LYS A 13 2.22 -14.53 -12.59
C LYS A 13 3.20 -13.49 -12.02
N ASN A 14 2.69 -12.45 -11.37
CA ASN A 14 3.49 -11.37 -10.80
C ASN A 14 3.93 -11.65 -9.35
N GLY A 15 3.19 -12.47 -8.60
CA GLY A 15 3.56 -12.86 -7.23
C GLY A 15 4.81 -13.73 -7.15
N GLU A 16 5.09 -14.55 -8.17
CA GLU A 16 6.31 -15.39 -8.20
C GLU A 16 7.59 -14.56 -8.46
N MET A 17 7.44 -13.34 -8.98
CA MET A 17 8.54 -12.43 -9.30
C MET A 17 8.73 -11.32 -8.26
N SER A 18 7.89 -11.25 -7.21
CA SER A 18 7.91 -10.15 -6.24
C SER A 18 9.03 -10.23 -5.22
N GLU A 19 9.80 -11.32 -5.21
CA GLU A 19 10.91 -11.53 -4.28
C GLU A 19 12.16 -11.98 -5.03
N PHE A 20 12.48 -11.38 -6.19
CA PHE A 20 13.64 -11.84 -6.95
C PHE A 20 14.95 -11.71 -6.17
N HIS A 21 15.01 -10.85 -5.14
CA HIS A 21 16.17 -10.73 -4.25
C HIS A 21 16.41 -11.99 -3.40
N THR A 22 15.39 -12.81 -3.13
CA THR A 22 15.53 -14.09 -2.41
C THR A 22 15.93 -15.24 -3.34
N TRP A 23 15.99 -15.01 -4.65
CA TRP A 23 16.25 -16.07 -5.61
C TRP A 23 17.65 -16.65 -5.49
N SER A 24 17.71 -17.98 -5.45
CA SER A 24 18.95 -18.72 -5.62
C SER A 24 19.48 -18.59 -7.06
N SER A 25 20.77 -18.90 -7.26
CA SER A 25 21.37 -18.95 -8.59
C SER A 25 20.65 -19.90 -9.56
N GLU A 26 20.02 -20.95 -9.03
CA GLU A 26 19.26 -21.92 -9.82
C GLU A 26 17.94 -21.33 -10.31
N GLN A 27 17.20 -20.65 -9.43
CA GLN A 27 15.96 -19.94 -9.80
C GLN A 27 16.24 -18.81 -10.79
N LEU A 28 17.32 -18.06 -10.58
CA LEU A 28 17.76 -17.02 -11.51
C LEU A 28 18.13 -17.63 -12.89
N GLY A 29 18.83 -18.75 -12.89
CA GLY A 29 19.14 -19.49 -14.12
C GLY A 29 17.91 -19.97 -14.86
N LEU A 30 16.90 -20.49 -14.15
CA LEU A 30 15.62 -20.89 -14.74
C LEU A 30 14.87 -19.70 -15.36
N PHE A 31 14.88 -18.54 -14.68
CA PHE A 31 14.32 -17.31 -15.21
C PHE A 31 14.99 -16.91 -16.54
N PHE A 32 16.31 -16.89 -16.60
CA PHE A 32 17.03 -16.56 -17.84
C PHE A 32 16.87 -17.61 -18.93
N ARG A 33 16.75 -18.90 -18.58
CA ARG A 33 16.38 -19.96 -19.51
C ARG A 33 15.06 -19.69 -20.21
N ASN A 34 14.04 -19.24 -19.48
CA ASN A 34 12.74 -18.86 -20.05
C ASN A 34 12.80 -17.60 -20.93
N LYS A 35 13.89 -16.84 -20.87
CA LYS A 35 14.16 -15.66 -21.71
C LYS A 35 15.08 -15.94 -22.90
N GLY A 36 15.44 -17.21 -23.12
CA GLY A 36 16.34 -17.61 -24.21
C GLY A 36 17.83 -17.51 -23.87
N LEU A 37 18.17 -17.23 -22.60
CA LEU A 37 19.55 -17.12 -22.09
C LEU A 37 19.93 -18.35 -21.24
N GLY A 38 19.40 -19.52 -21.60
CA GLY A 38 19.52 -20.74 -20.80
C GLY A 38 20.93 -21.33 -20.76
N GLU A 39 21.75 -21.08 -21.77
CA GLU A 39 23.14 -21.55 -21.82
C GLU A 39 24.03 -20.99 -20.71
N TYR A 40 23.64 -19.83 -20.15
CA TYR A 40 24.39 -19.16 -19.11
C TYR A 40 24.02 -19.62 -17.68
N SER A 41 23.02 -20.50 -17.51
CA SER A 41 22.55 -20.91 -16.18
C SER A 41 23.63 -21.57 -15.34
N ASP A 42 24.49 -22.38 -15.96
CA ASP A 42 25.59 -23.04 -15.27
C ASP A 42 26.68 -22.06 -14.83
N LEU A 43 26.91 -20.99 -15.60
CA LEU A 43 27.83 -19.92 -15.24
C LEU A 43 27.30 -19.15 -14.02
N LEU A 44 26.01 -18.81 -13.99
CA LEU A 44 25.39 -18.15 -12.83
C LEU A 44 25.53 -18.99 -11.56
N ARG A 45 25.31 -20.30 -11.67
CA ARG A 45 25.49 -21.25 -10.56
C ARG A 45 26.96 -21.35 -10.12
N LYS A 46 27.89 -21.46 -11.07
CA LYS A 46 29.33 -21.54 -10.81
C LYS A 46 29.86 -20.30 -10.07
N HIS A 47 29.40 -19.12 -10.47
CA HIS A 47 29.80 -17.84 -9.87
C HIS A 47 28.91 -17.43 -8.68
N LYS A 48 27.97 -18.28 -8.24
CA LYS A 48 27.05 -18.04 -7.11
C LYS A 48 26.30 -16.71 -7.22
N ILE A 49 25.89 -16.35 -8.44
CA ILE A 49 25.15 -15.11 -8.70
C ILE A 49 23.71 -15.34 -8.25
N THR A 50 23.33 -14.76 -7.13
CA THR A 50 21.98 -14.79 -6.59
C THR A 50 21.16 -13.64 -7.15
N GLY A 51 19.83 -13.69 -6.99
CA GLY A 51 18.97 -12.60 -7.42
C GLY A 51 19.25 -11.27 -6.69
N GLN A 52 19.76 -11.31 -5.45
CA GLN A 52 20.22 -10.12 -4.73
C GLN A 52 21.45 -9.45 -5.38
N LEU A 53 22.41 -10.24 -5.86
CA LEU A 53 23.66 -9.74 -6.44
C LEU A 53 23.51 -9.37 -7.92
N ALA A 54 22.60 -10.02 -8.63
CA ALA A 54 22.48 -9.87 -10.08
C ALA A 54 22.28 -8.41 -10.56
N PRO A 55 21.48 -7.55 -9.89
CA PRO A 55 21.34 -6.14 -10.27
C PRO A 55 22.63 -5.32 -10.17
N LEU A 56 23.61 -5.78 -9.39
CA LEU A 56 24.89 -5.09 -9.17
C LEU A 56 25.91 -5.39 -10.26
N LEU A 57 25.64 -6.37 -11.14
CA LEU A 57 26.59 -6.79 -12.17
C LEU A 57 26.83 -5.69 -13.21
N GLU A 58 28.10 -5.35 -13.39
CA GLU A 58 28.57 -4.47 -14.44
C GLU A 58 28.80 -5.23 -15.76
N ASP A 59 29.05 -4.49 -16.85
CA ASP A 59 29.35 -5.15 -18.13
C ASP A 59 30.69 -5.90 -18.10
N SER A 60 31.66 -5.41 -17.33
CA SER A 60 32.94 -6.06 -17.05
C SER A 60 32.74 -7.42 -16.39
N ASP A 61 31.92 -7.48 -15.35
CA ASP A 61 31.67 -8.72 -14.59
C ASP A 61 31.04 -9.80 -15.49
N LEU A 62 30.04 -9.42 -16.29
CA LEU A 62 29.39 -10.33 -17.23
C LEU A 62 30.39 -10.91 -18.25
N LYS A 63 31.36 -10.09 -18.68
CA LYS A 63 32.43 -10.55 -19.56
C LYS A 63 33.39 -11.51 -18.85
N GLU A 64 33.76 -11.23 -17.59
CA GLU A 64 34.61 -12.09 -16.77
C GLU A 64 33.97 -13.45 -16.45
N ILE A 65 32.66 -13.48 -16.26
CA ILE A 65 31.87 -14.70 -16.05
C ILE A 65 31.80 -15.58 -17.31
N GLY A 66 32.10 -15.01 -18.49
CA GLY A 66 32.18 -15.73 -19.77
C GLY A 66 31.08 -15.38 -20.78
N ILE A 67 30.33 -14.31 -20.56
CA ILE A 67 29.29 -13.84 -21.50
C ILE A 67 29.91 -12.86 -22.49
N TYR A 68 30.57 -13.38 -23.53
CA TYR A 68 31.32 -12.56 -24.50
C TYR A 68 30.45 -11.92 -25.58
N VAL A 69 29.28 -12.50 -25.87
CA VAL A 69 28.34 -11.97 -26.87
C VAL A 69 27.71 -10.68 -26.35
N VAL A 70 27.94 -9.58 -27.07
CA VAL A 70 27.45 -8.24 -26.68
C VAL A 70 25.92 -8.21 -26.58
N GLY A 71 25.23 -8.83 -27.54
CA GLY A 71 23.77 -8.91 -27.56
C GLY A 71 23.19 -9.55 -26.30
N ASP A 72 23.81 -10.65 -25.85
CA ASP A 72 23.35 -11.39 -24.68
C ASP A 72 23.60 -10.62 -23.39
N ARG A 73 24.74 -9.93 -23.26
CA ARG A 73 24.99 -9.02 -22.12
C ARG A 73 23.95 -7.91 -22.04
N LEU A 74 23.61 -7.28 -23.17
CA LEU A 74 22.58 -6.24 -23.22
C LEU A 74 21.20 -6.79 -22.85
N MET A 75 20.86 -8.00 -23.33
CA MET A 75 19.62 -8.68 -22.95
C MET A 75 19.57 -9.02 -21.46
N PHE A 76 20.69 -9.49 -20.90
CA PHE A 76 20.83 -9.79 -19.47
C PHE A 76 20.57 -8.53 -18.63
N LYS A 77 21.27 -7.43 -18.93
CA LYS A 77 21.09 -6.14 -18.24
C LYS A 77 19.68 -5.59 -18.40
N ARG A 78 19.07 -5.74 -19.57
CA ARG A 78 17.68 -5.32 -19.81
C ARG A 78 16.70 -6.08 -18.90
N HIS A 79 16.81 -7.40 -18.82
CA HIS A 79 15.93 -8.23 -17.99
C HIS A 79 16.16 -8.00 -16.49
N LEU A 80 17.40 -7.76 -16.06
CA LEU A 80 17.67 -7.35 -14.67
C LEU A 80 17.03 -6.00 -14.34
N LYS A 81 17.18 -5.00 -15.22
CA LYS A 81 16.51 -3.70 -15.03
C LYS A 81 14.99 -3.84 -14.98
N GLU A 82 14.42 -4.76 -15.77
CA GLU A 82 12.99 -5.07 -15.74
C GLU A 82 12.58 -5.69 -14.40
N LEU A 83 13.34 -6.66 -13.88
CA LEU A 83 13.12 -7.25 -12.55
C LEU A 83 13.17 -6.19 -11.44
N SER A 84 14.23 -5.38 -11.39
CA SER A 84 14.37 -4.33 -10.37
C SER A 84 13.31 -3.23 -10.48
N ARG A 85 12.74 -3.00 -11.67
CA ARG A 85 11.59 -2.08 -11.83
C ARG A 85 10.31 -2.69 -11.28
N ARG A 86 10.07 -3.97 -11.55
CA ARG A 86 8.90 -4.70 -11.05
C ARG A 86 8.93 -4.88 -9.55
N ASP A 87 10.08 -5.19 -8.99
CA ASP A 87 10.30 -5.31 -7.55
C ASP A 87 9.97 -3.99 -6.84
N ARG A 88 10.59 -2.88 -7.26
CA ARG A 88 10.23 -1.53 -6.75
C ARG A 88 8.76 -1.19 -6.90
N PHE A 89 8.13 -1.61 -8.00
CA PHE A 89 6.69 -1.42 -8.19
C PHE A 89 5.88 -2.23 -7.17
N ASN A 90 6.25 -3.49 -6.94
CA ASN A 90 5.58 -4.36 -5.98
C ASN A 90 5.76 -3.86 -4.55
N SER A 91 6.97 -3.45 -4.15
CA SER A 91 7.21 -2.85 -2.83
C SER A 91 6.34 -1.61 -2.62
N ARG A 92 6.19 -0.74 -3.63
CA ARG A 92 5.28 0.43 -3.54
C ARG A 92 3.79 0.06 -3.47
N MET A 93 3.44 -1.13 -3.94
CA MET A 93 2.06 -1.64 -3.88
C MET A 93 1.74 -2.37 -2.58
N GLU A 94 2.75 -2.70 -1.79
CA GLU A 94 2.57 -3.32 -0.49
C GLU A 94 1.75 -2.41 0.43
N ILE A 95 0.84 -3.03 1.16
CA ILE A 95 -0.02 -2.32 2.09
C ILE A 95 0.64 -2.41 3.46
N LEU A 96 1.19 -1.30 3.91
CA LEU A 96 1.87 -1.20 5.20
C LEU A 96 0.88 -1.26 6.35
N TRP A 97 -0.30 -0.66 6.17
CA TRP A 97 -1.33 -0.63 7.18
C TRP A 97 -2.73 -0.55 6.56
N ASN A 98 -3.67 -1.26 7.19
CA ASN A 98 -5.10 -1.17 6.91
C ASN A 98 -5.84 -0.78 8.18
N GLY A 99 -6.76 0.18 8.07
CA GLY A 99 -7.62 0.62 9.15
C GLY A 99 -9.07 0.74 8.71
N GLU A 100 -9.96 0.66 9.68
CA GLU A 100 -11.39 0.92 9.51
C GLU A 100 -11.83 2.05 10.44
N GLU A 101 -12.81 2.80 9.99
CA GLU A 101 -13.37 3.91 10.76
C GLU A 101 -14.09 3.42 12.01
N GLN A 102 -13.74 4.01 13.16
CA GLN A 102 -14.51 3.78 14.38
C GLN A 102 -15.81 4.61 14.35
N VAL A 103 -16.89 4.03 13.83
CA VAL A 103 -18.20 4.69 13.73
C VAL A 103 -18.86 4.89 15.10
N PHE A 104 -18.76 3.93 16.02
CA PHE A 104 -19.46 3.94 17.31
C PHE A 104 -18.51 3.99 18.50
N PHE A 105 -18.95 4.58 19.62
CA PHE A 105 -18.16 4.61 20.87
C PHE A 105 -18.28 3.31 21.68
N SER A 106 -19.35 2.53 21.48
CA SER A 106 -19.60 1.27 22.19
C SER A 106 -20.44 0.30 21.36
N ASN A 107 -20.50 -0.96 21.82
CA ASN A 107 -21.39 -1.97 21.21
C ASN A 107 -22.87 -1.66 21.43
N VAL A 108 -23.22 -1.02 22.55
CA VAL A 108 -24.60 -0.59 22.85
C VAL A 108 -25.04 0.47 21.84
N ASP A 109 -24.18 1.46 21.62
CA ASP A 109 -24.33 2.50 20.62
C ASP A 109 -24.53 1.89 19.23
N ARG A 110 -23.66 0.95 18.84
CA ARG A 110 -23.80 0.18 17.60
C ARG A 110 -25.16 -0.52 17.51
N SER A 111 -25.61 -1.22 18.54
CA SER A 111 -26.90 -1.93 18.51
C SER A 111 -28.10 -0.98 18.33
N PHE A 112 -28.12 0.16 19.04
CA PHE A 112 -29.18 1.15 18.85
C PHE A 112 -29.12 1.78 17.46
N PHE A 113 -27.92 2.12 16.99
CA PHE A 113 -27.69 2.71 15.67
C PHE A 113 -27.60 1.68 14.52
N THR A 114 -28.04 0.44 14.73
CA THR A 114 -28.17 -0.55 13.66
C THR A 114 -29.48 -1.34 13.71
N CYS A 115 -30.48 -0.85 14.45
CA CYS A 115 -31.75 -1.56 14.67
C CYS A 115 -31.48 -2.98 15.22
N TRP A 116 -30.68 -3.05 16.28
CA TRP A 116 -30.23 -4.31 16.89
C TRP A 116 -29.47 -5.22 15.90
N GLY A 117 -28.69 -4.61 15.00
CA GLY A 117 -27.89 -5.31 14.01
C GLY A 117 -28.62 -5.65 12.69
N MET A 118 -29.88 -5.24 12.52
CA MET A 118 -30.61 -5.44 11.27
C MET A 118 -30.07 -4.60 10.10
N CYS A 119 -29.39 -3.49 10.39
CA CYS A 119 -28.81 -2.63 9.35
C CYS A 119 -27.28 -2.79 9.30
N PRO A 120 -26.69 -2.97 8.10
CA PRO A 120 -25.24 -3.10 7.96
C PRO A 120 -24.54 -1.81 8.36
N VAL A 121 -23.35 -1.95 8.94
CA VAL A 121 -22.43 -0.85 9.19
C VAL A 121 -21.39 -0.88 8.09
N ASP A 122 -21.35 0.18 7.28
CA ASP A 122 -20.34 0.35 6.24
C ASP A 122 -19.35 1.44 6.69
N PRO A 123 -18.31 1.11 7.49
CA PRO A 123 -17.33 2.08 7.93
C PRO A 123 -16.46 2.56 6.77
N SER A 124 -15.90 3.78 6.87
CA SER A 124 -14.85 4.20 5.96
C SER A 124 -13.61 3.32 6.14
N THR A 125 -12.89 3.06 5.05
CA THR A 125 -11.68 2.23 5.08
C THR A 125 -10.45 3.02 4.67
N TYR A 126 -9.35 2.71 5.32
CA TYR A 126 -8.07 3.38 5.16
C TYR A 126 -7.01 2.35 4.80
N SER A 127 -6.20 2.62 3.78
CA SER A 127 -5.05 1.79 3.45
C SER A 127 -3.84 2.66 3.17
N LEU A 128 -2.81 2.52 3.99
CA LEU A 128 -1.52 3.18 3.83
C LEU A 128 -0.58 2.28 3.04
N ARG A 129 0.04 2.85 2.02
CA ARG A 129 1.13 2.23 1.25
C ARG A 129 2.35 3.13 1.28
N THR A 130 3.44 2.68 0.66
CA THR A 130 4.72 3.42 0.69
C THR A 130 4.62 4.87 0.21
N ASN A 131 3.83 5.12 -0.83
CA ASN A 131 3.79 6.45 -1.47
C ASN A 131 2.42 7.13 -1.37
N HIS A 132 1.38 6.39 -0.98
CA HIS A 132 0.02 6.93 -0.99
C HIS A 132 -0.82 6.41 0.15
N LEU A 133 -1.65 7.31 0.67
CA LEU A 133 -2.71 6.99 1.62
C LEU A 133 -4.05 7.00 0.86
N ARG A 134 -4.67 5.83 0.77
CA ARG A 134 -6.00 5.70 0.18
C ARG A 134 -7.06 5.71 1.27
N VAL A 135 -7.99 6.65 1.14
CA VAL A 135 -9.11 6.86 2.06
C VAL A 135 -10.42 6.65 1.29
N LYS A 136 -11.17 5.62 1.65
CA LYS A 136 -12.50 5.36 1.11
C LYS A 136 -13.55 5.83 2.11
N LYS A 137 -14.03 7.06 1.96
CA LYS A 137 -15.09 7.63 2.81
C LYS A 137 -16.45 7.07 2.37
N VAL A 138 -17.22 6.55 3.33
CA VAL A 138 -18.60 6.12 3.08
C VAL A 138 -19.55 7.22 3.54
N GLN A 139 -20.35 7.75 2.62
CA GLN A 139 -21.44 8.65 2.96
C GLN A 139 -22.77 7.89 2.92
N PRO A 140 -23.56 7.90 4.01
CA PRO A 140 -24.88 7.29 3.99
C PRO A 140 -25.78 8.08 3.03
N VAL A 141 -26.48 7.37 2.14
CA VAL A 141 -27.44 7.99 1.22
C VAL A 141 -28.59 8.58 2.04
N ARG A 142 -28.91 9.86 1.78
CA ARG A 142 -30.07 10.53 2.38
C ARG A 142 -31.24 10.44 1.41
N CYS A 143 -32.40 9.97 1.86
CA CYS A 143 -33.65 10.06 1.10
C CYS A 143 -34.58 11.05 1.79
N GLY A 144 -34.49 12.33 1.41
CA GLY A 144 -35.21 13.42 2.07
C GLY A 144 -34.68 13.75 3.47
N PRO A 145 -35.50 14.27 4.40
CA PRO A 145 -35.09 14.56 5.78
C PRO A 145 -34.86 13.30 6.62
N VAL A 146 -35.21 12.12 6.10
CA VAL A 146 -35.07 10.83 6.78
C VAL A 146 -33.82 10.13 6.25
N ARG A 147 -32.89 9.78 7.14
CA ARG A 147 -31.78 8.88 6.80
C ARG A 147 -32.36 7.46 6.65
N LEU A 148 -32.78 7.09 5.44
CA LEU A 148 -33.16 5.70 5.13
C LEU A 148 -31.91 4.82 5.22
N TRP A 149 -31.82 4.03 6.28
CA TRP A 149 -30.68 3.17 6.58
C TRP A 149 -30.46 1.99 5.63
N CYS A 150 -31.39 1.70 4.72
CA CYS A 150 -31.35 0.52 3.86
C CYS A 150 -31.14 0.80 2.36
N CYS A 151 -31.01 2.07 1.95
CA CYS A 151 -31.02 2.45 0.53
C CYS A 151 -29.65 2.91 0.02
N GLY A 152 -28.71 1.97 -0.09
CA GLY A 152 -27.43 2.16 -0.77
C GLY A 152 -26.41 3.05 -0.04
N THR A 153 -25.15 2.89 -0.39
CA THR A 153 -24.05 3.70 0.11
C THR A 153 -23.33 4.36 -1.05
N TYR A 154 -23.02 5.64 -0.89
CA TYR A 154 -22.13 6.35 -1.82
C TYR A 154 -20.74 6.33 -1.21
N HIS A 155 -19.74 5.94 -1.99
CA HIS A 155 -18.36 5.91 -1.54
C HIS A 155 -17.54 6.91 -2.35
N HIS A 156 -16.76 7.73 -1.66
CA HIS A 156 -15.77 8.61 -2.26
C HIS A 156 -14.38 8.08 -1.92
N SER A 157 -13.54 7.83 -2.93
CA SER A 157 -12.19 7.33 -2.75
C SER A 157 -11.17 8.41 -3.05
N ASN A 158 -10.45 8.86 -2.04
CA ASN A 158 -9.31 9.77 -2.18
C ASN A 158 -8.02 8.96 -2.16
N ASN A 159 -7.10 9.30 -3.06
CA ASN A 159 -5.75 8.75 -3.08
C ASN A 159 -4.76 9.89 -2.88
N ILE A 160 -4.23 10.00 -1.67
CA ILE A 160 -3.40 11.12 -1.23
C ILE A 160 -1.95 10.72 -1.47
N ASP A 161 -1.21 11.58 -2.15
CA ASP A 161 0.22 11.42 -2.37
C ASP A 161 0.98 11.88 -1.12
N LEU A 162 1.77 11.00 -0.51
CA LEU A 162 2.47 11.28 0.73
C LEU A 162 3.57 12.34 0.56
N SER A 163 4.11 12.51 -0.66
CA SER A 163 5.06 13.60 -0.95
C SER A 163 4.47 15.00 -0.75
N LYS A 164 3.14 15.11 -0.74
CA LYS A 164 2.39 16.38 -0.65
C LYS A 164 1.82 16.66 0.74
N VAL A 165 1.92 15.70 1.65
CA VAL A 165 1.48 15.87 3.04
C VAL A 165 2.45 16.81 3.75
N ASP A 166 1.91 17.82 4.41
CA ASP A 166 2.68 18.82 5.15
C ASP A 166 2.69 18.54 6.64
N ASP A 167 1.51 18.21 7.19
CA ASP A 167 1.32 18.01 8.62
C ASP A 167 0.29 16.91 8.92
N VAL A 168 0.43 16.29 10.09
CA VAL A 168 -0.42 15.22 10.61
C VAL A 168 -0.70 15.48 12.08
N ASP A 169 -1.92 15.94 12.37
CA ASP A 169 -2.37 16.21 13.73
C ASP A 169 -3.15 15.03 14.30
N VAL A 170 -3.00 14.76 15.61
CA VAL A 170 -3.79 13.75 16.33
C VAL A 170 -4.59 14.39 17.45
N TYR A 171 -5.90 14.11 17.47
CA TYR A 171 -6.85 14.61 18.46
C TYR A 171 -7.56 13.45 19.16
N GLY A 172 -7.47 13.38 20.48
CA GLY A 172 -8.26 12.45 21.29
C GLY A 172 -9.69 12.97 21.52
N ILE A 173 -10.69 12.22 21.05
CA ILE A 173 -12.11 12.50 21.27
C ILE A 173 -12.62 11.57 22.38
N PRO A 174 -12.81 12.05 23.62
CA PRO A 174 -13.29 11.20 24.70
C PRO A 174 -14.74 10.76 24.45
N ALA A 175 -15.07 9.54 24.89
CA ALA A 175 -16.45 9.08 24.89
C ALA A 175 -17.31 9.96 25.83
N PRO A 176 -18.59 10.22 25.49
CA PRO A 176 -19.51 10.93 26.38
C PRO A 176 -19.57 10.29 27.77
N CYS A 177 -19.57 11.12 28.82
CA CYS A 177 -19.44 10.68 30.23
C CYS A 177 -20.40 9.56 30.62
N VAL A 178 -21.68 9.68 30.25
CA VAL A 178 -22.72 8.67 30.54
C VAL A 178 -22.40 7.33 29.86
N GLN A 179 -21.96 7.35 28.61
CA GLN A 179 -21.60 6.14 27.88
C GLN A 179 -20.31 5.51 28.43
N ARG A 180 -19.35 6.34 28.88
CA ARG A 180 -18.11 5.86 29.49
C ARG A 180 -18.36 5.13 30.80
N SER A 181 -19.25 5.67 31.65
CA SER A 181 -19.57 5.08 32.95
C SER A 181 -20.50 3.86 32.86
N CYS A 182 -21.47 3.86 31.95
CA CYS A 182 -22.50 2.82 31.91
C CYS A 182 -22.28 1.73 30.85
N CYS A 183 -21.50 1.99 29.81
CA CYS A 183 -21.43 1.13 28.61
C CYS A 183 -20.01 0.79 28.17
N CYS A 184 -19.01 0.97 29.04
CA CYS A 184 -17.59 0.73 28.74
C CYS A 184 -17.13 1.38 27.42
N ALA A 185 -17.70 2.55 27.10
CA ALA A 185 -17.42 3.24 25.85
C ALA A 185 -15.95 3.71 25.83
N ARG A 186 -15.28 3.44 24.71
CA ARG A 186 -13.91 3.91 24.44
C ARG A 186 -14.00 5.20 23.64
N GLY A 187 -13.05 6.11 23.84
CA GLY A 187 -12.91 7.29 23.00
C GLY A 187 -12.58 6.92 21.55
N LYS A 188 -12.30 7.94 20.76
CA LYS A 188 -11.80 7.81 19.38
C LYS A 188 -10.60 8.71 19.22
N ASP A 189 -9.68 8.33 18.34
CA ASP A 189 -8.63 9.23 17.90
C ASP A 189 -8.97 9.74 16.51
N ARG A 190 -8.86 11.05 16.31
CA ARG A 190 -9.04 11.70 15.02
C ARG A 190 -7.69 12.17 14.52
N ILE A 191 -7.29 11.69 13.36
CA ILE A 191 -6.06 12.12 12.67
C ILE A 191 -6.47 13.07 11.56
N ASP A 192 -6.01 14.32 11.57
CA ASP A 192 -6.23 15.26 10.49
C ASP A 192 -4.95 15.43 9.67
N ILE A 193 -5.04 15.22 8.35
CA ILE A 193 -3.92 15.27 7.42
C ILE A 193 -4.08 16.50 6.53
N GLU A 194 -3.05 17.35 6.51
CA GLU A 194 -3.00 18.57 5.71
C GLU A 194 -2.07 18.39 4.50
N SER A 195 -2.53 18.82 3.31
CA SER A 195 -1.82 18.66 2.02
C SER A 195 -1.63 20.02 1.34
N ARG A 196 -0.43 20.28 0.81
CA ARG A 196 -0.01 21.60 0.31
C ARG A 196 -0.75 22.10 -0.93
N PHE A 197 -1.38 21.23 -1.73
CA PHE A 197 -1.78 21.55 -3.10
C PHE A 197 -3.29 21.58 -3.37
N GLU A 198 -4.12 21.25 -2.38
CA GLU A 198 -5.57 21.36 -2.56
C GLU A 198 -5.99 22.80 -2.25
N ASN A 199 -6.25 23.58 -3.31
CA ASN A 199 -6.71 24.99 -3.30
C ASN A 199 -8.02 25.25 -2.52
N GLY A 200 -8.46 24.33 -1.66
CA GLY A 200 -9.60 24.45 -0.76
C GLY A 200 -9.32 24.02 0.69
N GLY A 201 -8.07 23.67 1.04
CA GLY A 201 -7.69 23.31 2.41
C GLY A 201 -8.52 22.15 3.01
N GLU A 202 -9.00 21.22 2.17
CA GLU A 202 -9.85 20.13 2.67
C GLU A 202 -8.98 19.17 3.50
N LYS A 203 -9.07 19.32 4.83
CA LYS A 203 -8.38 18.43 5.77
C LYS A 203 -8.97 17.03 5.66
N ILE A 204 -8.12 16.04 5.47
CA ILE A 204 -8.55 14.64 5.41
C ILE A 204 -8.47 14.07 6.82
N SER A 205 -9.64 13.83 7.41
CA SER A 205 -9.76 13.24 8.74
C SER A 205 -9.88 11.71 8.68
N LEU A 206 -9.08 11.00 9.47
CA LEU A 206 -9.24 9.58 9.79
C LEU A 206 -9.79 9.47 11.21
N ILE A 207 -10.72 8.56 11.46
CA ILE A 207 -11.27 8.30 12.81
C ILE A 207 -10.97 6.86 13.19
N LEU A 208 -10.15 6.68 14.23
CA LEU A 208 -9.58 5.41 14.68
C LEU A 208 -9.97 5.10 16.12
N GLU A 209 -9.66 3.87 16.54
CA GLU A 209 -9.75 3.46 17.94
C GLU A 209 -8.82 4.28 18.84
N GLN A 210 -9.32 4.66 20.02
CA GLN A 210 -8.52 5.33 21.03
C GLN A 210 -7.23 4.57 21.32
N GLY A 211 -6.11 5.29 21.30
CA GLY A 211 -4.76 4.79 21.51
C GLY A 211 -4.06 4.33 20.23
N LYS A 212 -4.75 4.26 19.08
CA LYS A 212 -4.12 3.92 17.79
C LYS A 212 -3.72 5.16 16.98
N GLY A 213 -4.20 6.34 17.35
CA GLY A 213 -3.96 7.59 16.63
C GLY A 213 -2.47 7.89 16.46
N ASP A 214 -1.72 7.88 17.56
CA ASP A 214 -0.29 8.21 17.58
C ASP A 214 0.56 7.22 16.79
N GLU A 215 0.26 5.92 16.90
CA GLU A 215 0.97 4.87 16.17
C GLU A 215 0.82 5.04 14.65
N VAL A 216 -0.42 5.29 14.19
CA VAL A 216 -0.72 5.47 12.77
C VAL A 216 -0.18 6.81 12.26
N ALA A 217 -0.23 7.87 13.06
CA ALA A 217 0.37 9.15 12.69
C ALA A 217 1.89 9.03 12.51
N ALA A 218 2.58 8.33 13.41
CA ALA A 218 4.01 8.05 13.28
C ALA A 218 4.32 7.22 12.02
N MET A 219 3.50 6.20 11.71
CA MET A 219 3.65 5.43 10.46
C MET A 219 3.50 6.32 9.22
N ILE A 220 2.50 7.22 9.19
CA ILE A 220 2.29 8.14 8.07
C ILE A 220 3.49 9.08 7.93
N LEU A 221 3.95 9.71 9.02
CA LEU A 221 5.08 10.63 9.00
C LEU A 221 6.38 9.97 8.51
N ASN A 222 6.66 8.73 8.96
CA ASN A 222 7.81 7.97 8.49
C ASN A 222 7.75 7.74 6.97
N GLN A 223 6.57 7.40 6.44
CA GLN A 223 6.40 7.20 4.99
C GLN A 223 6.44 8.51 4.19
N VAL A 224 5.98 9.61 4.77
CA VAL A 224 6.14 10.96 4.18
C VAL A 224 7.63 11.30 4.06
N GLU A 225 8.43 11.07 5.11
CA GLU A 225 9.86 11.31 5.08
C GLU A 225 10.57 10.43 4.04
N GLU A 226 10.30 9.13 4.01
CA GLU A 226 10.86 8.19 3.03
C GLU A 226 10.51 8.60 1.59
N SER A 227 9.26 8.99 1.34
CA SER A 227 8.82 9.46 0.03
C SER A 227 9.56 10.73 -0.41
N GLN A 228 9.73 11.70 0.50
CA GLN A 228 10.47 12.93 0.21
C GLN A 228 11.96 12.69 -0.04
N GLN A 229 12.59 11.73 0.66
CA GLN A 229 13.99 11.36 0.43
C GLN A 229 14.17 10.73 -0.96
N MET A 230 13.24 9.85 -1.39
CA MET A 230 13.27 9.25 -2.73
C MET A 230 13.17 10.29 -3.85
N ASP A 231 12.32 11.30 -3.68
CA ASP A 231 12.16 12.37 -4.67
C ASP A 231 13.43 13.23 -4.80
N ARG A 232 14.14 13.47 -3.69
CA ARG A 232 15.42 14.20 -3.71
C ARG A 232 16.54 13.39 -4.36
N GLY A 233 16.60 12.07 -4.12
CA GLY A 233 17.66 11.19 -4.62
C GLY A 233 17.64 10.91 -6.13
N THR A 234 16.56 11.26 -6.83
CA THR A 234 16.41 11.03 -8.29
C THR A 234 16.84 12.21 -9.16
N SER A 235 17.40 13.28 -8.58
CA SER A 235 17.82 14.50 -9.29
C SER A 235 19.27 14.50 -9.80
N PHE A 236 19.88 13.33 -10.04
CA PHE A 236 21.26 13.20 -10.54
C PHE A 236 21.31 12.58 -11.94
#